data_AF-A0A239LAK0-F1
#
_entry.id   AF-A0A239LAK0-F1
#
_cell.length_a   1.000
_cell.length_b   1.000
_cell.length_c   1.000
_cell.angle_alpha   90.00
_cell.angle_beta   90.00
_cell.angle_gamma   90.00
#
_symmetry.space_group_name_H-M   'P 1'
#
loop_
_entity.id
_entity.type
_entity.pdbx_description
1 polymer ?
#
loop_
_entity_poly.entity_id
_entity_poly.type
_entity_poly.pdbx_seq_one_letter_code
_entity_poly.pdbx_strand_id
1 'polypeptide(L)'
;MADVKDIYQEQESAEETFRDHLSTVDKEGKRVWVYPKKPRGKFTNYRSLVSYLLLLLLFGAPFIKIDGQPFLLFNVFQRKFIIFGQVFWPQDFFLFVIGMLASLVFIILFTVVFGRIFCGWICPQTIFMEGVFRKIEYWIEGDYMAQRKLDKQPWDREKLVKKSVKHTLFIMISVLIMHTFMAYMVGVDEVWNIIEEGPGENTAGFIAMFVFTGLFYGVFSQMREQVCTTICPYGRLQGVLLDKQSVVVAYDHVRGEPRGKFRKGEDREVVDKGDCIDCNQCVYVCPTGIDIRNGTQLECVNCTACIDACDSIMDRIGKPRGLVRYASEENIVERKPFHFTVRMKAYSGVLILLVGVLITLLLVRSDFETTILRTPGILYQEREDGMITNLYQVKLVNKTNDAMDVRFELIEPNGRIEMIGGAIDLVEQGIGEGAFFIIMDPKDIEKMSTMATIGVYSGDELVETVETKFLGPTN
;
A
#
# COMPACT_ATOMS: atom_id res chain seq x y z
N MET A 1 34.80 -17.38 -24.59
CA MET A 1 33.92 -18.07 -23.61
C MET A 1 34.61 -17.92 -22.27
N ALA A 2 34.03 -17.20 -21.30
CA ALA A 2 34.58 -17.20 -19.95
C ALA A 2 34.43 -18.62 -19.38
N ASP A 3 35.50 -19.19 -18.83
CA ASP A 3 35.43 -20.50 -18.19
C ASP A 3 34.55 -20.37 -16.93
N VAL A 4 33.82 -21.42 -16.58
CA VAL A 4 32.99 -21.44 -15.37
C VAL A 4 33.85 -21.15 -14.13
N LYS A 5 35.13 -21.53 -14.16
CA LYS A 5 36.13 -21.20 -13.12
C LYS A 5 36.39 -19.70 -12.96
N ASP A 6 36.45 -18.95 -14.06
CA ASP A 6 36.67 -17.49 -14.03
C ASP A 6 35.52 -16.77 -13.31
N ILE A 7 34.29 -17.29 -13.47
CA ILE A 7 33.08 -16.75 -12.81
C ILE A 7 33.11 -16.97 -11.29
N TYR A 8 33.77 -18.04 -10.81
CA TYR A 8 33.94 -18.31 -9.38
C TYR A 8 35.08 -17.50 -8.77
N GLN A 9 36.21 -17.33 -9.48
CA GLN A 9 37.35 -16.54 -8.99
C GLN A 9 37.01 -15.06 -8.82
N GLU A 10 36.19 -14.50 -9.72
CA GLU A 10 35.65 -13.13 -9.62
C GLU A 10 34.80 -12.91 -8.33
N GLN A 11 34.30 -13.98 -7.70
CA GLN A 11 33.56 -13.91 -6.42
C GLN A 11 34.46 -14.05 -5.19
N GLU A 12 35.57 -14.79 -5.27
CA GLU A 12 36.53 -14.92 -4.15
C GLU A 12 37.45 -13.70 -4.03
N SER A 13 37.67 -12.95 -5.11
CA SER A 13 38.62 -11.81 -5.13
C SER A 13 38.05 -10.48 -4.61
N ALA A 14 36.82 -10.45 -4.08
CA ALA A 14 36.30 -9.27 -3.39
C ALA A 14 36.91 -9.22 -1.98
N GLU A 15 38.03 -8.50 -1.86
CA GLU A 15 38.88 -8.36 -0.67
C GLU A 15 38.11 -8.14 0.64
N GLU A 16 38.67 -8.71 1.73
CA GLU A 16 38.28 -8.60 3.13
C GLU A 16 38.36 -7.15 3.68
N THR A 17 37.56 -6.25 3.14
CA THR A 17 37.38 -4.90 3.67
C THR A 17 35.99 -4.77 4.25
N PHE A 18 35.92 -4.29 5.50
CA PHE A 18 34.67 -3.80 6.06
C PHE A 18 34.08 -2.76 5.09
N ARG A 19 32.78 -2.87 4.81
CA ARG A 19 32.16 -2.33 3.60
C ARG A 19 32.16 -0.79 3.55
N ASP A 20 32.79 -0.23 2.51
CA ASP A 20 32.80 1.22 2.21
C ASP A 20 31.94 1.64 0.99
N HIS A 21 31.28 0.71 0.30
CA HIS A 21 30.48 0.99 -0.92
C HIS A 21 29.22 0.11 -1.05
N LEU A 22 28.30 0.46 -1.95
CA LEU A 22 27.08 -0.32 -2.24
C LEU A 22 27.44 -1.63 -2.97
N SER A 23 26.85 -2.76 -2.57
CA SER A 23 27.11 -4.08 -3.18
C SER A 23 26.72 -4.20 -4.65
N THR A 24 25.87 -3.30 -5.14
CA THR A 24 25.38 -3.28 -6.53
C THR A 24 26.07 -2.24 -7.40
N VAL A 25 27.15 -1.61 -6.92
CA VAL A 25 27.89 -0.56 -7.60
C VAL A 25 29.39 -0.87 -7.54
N ASP A 26 30.06 -0.85 -8.69
CA ASP A 26 31.51 -1.08 -8.75
C ASP A 26 32.31 0.18 -8.35
N LYS A 27 33.64 0.07 -8.33
CA LYS A 27 34.55 1.18 -7.97
C LYS A 27 34.44 2.39 -8.92
N GLU A 28 33.94 2.19 -10.14
CA GLU A 28 33.74 3.24 -11.15
C GLU A 28 32.33 3.87 -11.09
N GLY A 29 31.46 3.38 -10.20
CA GLY A 29 30.08 3.86 -10.09
C GLY A 29 29.10 3.17 -11.04
N LYS A 30 29.52 2.13 -11.78
CA LYS A 30 28.63 1.38 -12.69
C LYS A 30 27.88 0.29 -11.94
N ARG A 31 26.70 -0.05 -12.47
CA ARG A 31 25.84 -1.08 -11.89
C ARG A 31 26.45 -2.47 -12.05
N VAL A 32 26.51 -3.21 -10.94
CA VAL A 32 26.73 -4.65 -10.91
C VAL A 32 25.38 -5.37 -10.89
N TRP A 33 25.09 -6.14 -11.93
CA TRP A 33 23.84 -6.88 -12.04
C TRP A 33 23.78 -8.03 -11.03
N VAL A 34 22.68 -8.09 -10.27
CA VAL A 34 22.43 -9.14 -9.28
C VAL A 34 21.67 -10.30 -9.92
N TYR A 35 22.25 -11.50 -9.80
CA TYR A 35 21.65 -12.77 -10.21
C TYR A 35 21.53 -13.67 -8.97
N PRO A 36 20.40 -13.64 -8.26
CA PRO A 36 20.26 -14.40 -7.04
C PRO A 36 19.96 -15.86 -7.37
N LYS A 37 20.63 -16.75 -6.65
CA LYS A 37 20.38 -18.19 -6.67
C LYS A 37 18.97 -18.48 -6.20
N LYS A 38 18.27 -19.38 -6.91
CA LYS A 38 16.90 -19.77 -6.62
C LYS A 38 16.77 -20.27 -5.16
N PRO A 39 16.08 -19.54 -4.28
CA PRO A 39 15.95 -19.93 -2.89
C PRO A 39 15.03 -21.14 -2.75
N ARG A 40 15.27 -21.97 -1.73
CA ARG A 40 14.46 -23.14 -1.37
C ARG A 40 14.47 -23.32 0.14
N GLY A 41 13.29 -23.52 0.73
CA GLY A 41 13.14 -23.77 2.16
C GLY A 41 11.75 -23.40 2.66
N LYS A 42 11.57 -23.45 3.98
CA LYS A 42 10.25 -23.26 4.62
C LYS A 42 9.78 -21.82 4.44
N PHE A 43 10.64 -20.83 4.71
CA PHE A 43 10.27 -19.42 4.63
C PHE A 43 9.99 -18.99 3.18
N THR A 44 10.76 -19.52 2.23
CA THR A 44 10.56 -19.30 0.79
C THR A 44 9.21 -19.84 0.32
N ASN A 45 8.77 -20.98 0.84
CA ASN A 45 7.46 -21.56 0.53
C ASN A 45 6.33 -20.71 1.11
N TYR A 46 6.42 -20.31 2.38
CA TYR A 46 5.44 -19.42 3.00
C TYR A 46 5.36 -18.06 2.31
N ARG A 47 6.50 -17.47 1.96
CA ARG A 47 6.55 -16.21 1.22
C ARG A 47 5.92 -16.34 -0.16
N SER A 48 6.13 -17.47 -0.84
CA SER A 48 5.46 -17.75 -2.11
C SER A 48 3.94 -17.87 -1.93
N LEU A 49 3.47 -18.53 -0.87
CA LEU A 49 2.04 -18.63 -0.56
C LEU A 49 1.41 -17.26 -0.30
N VAL A 50 2.05 -16.43 0.53
CA VAL A 50 1.59 -15.05 0.80
C VAL A 50 1.55 -14.24 -0.51
N SER A 51 2.59 -14.34 -1.33
CA SER A 51 2.63 -13.68 -2.64
C SER A 51 1.48 -14.14 -3.55
N TYR A 52 1.14 -15.43 -3.59
CA TYR A 52 0.03 -15.93 -4.40
C TYR A 52 -1.32 -15.46 -3.87
N LEU A 53 -1.52 -15.45 -2.56
CA LEU A 53 -2.74 -14.94 -1.93
C LEU A 53 -2.93 -13.45 -2.25
N LEU A 54 -1.88 -12.64 -2.12
CA LEU A 54 -1.95 -11.20 -2.41
C LEU A 54 -2.15 -10.91 -3.90
N LEU A 55 -1.54 -11.69 -4.80
CA LEU A 55 -1.80 -11.57 -6.24
C LEU A 55 -3.24 -11.99 -6.57
N LEU A 56 -3.76 -13.05 -5.97
CA LEU A 56 -5.15 -13.48 -6.14
C LEU A 56 -6.12 -12.40 -5.65
N LEU A 57 -5.83 -11.77 -4.51
CA LEU A 57 -6.61 -10.64 -4.02
C LEU A 57 -6.51 -9.44 -4.97
N LEU A 58 -5.32 -9.10 -5.45
CA LEU A 58 -5.09 -7.98 -6.37
C LEU A 58 -5.87 -8.14 -7.68
N PHE A 59 -5.85 -9.34 -8.28
CA PHE A 59 -6.55 -9.59 -9.54
C PHE A 59 -8.04 -9.90 -9.33
N GLY A 60 -8.43 -10.46 -8.19
CA GLY A 60 -9.81 -10.85 -7.92
C GLY A 60 -10.68 -9.72 -7.38
N ALA A 61 -10.14 -8.86 -6.52
CA ALA A 61 -10.92 -7.85 -5.80
C ALA A 61 -11.66 -6.84 -6.68
N PRO A 62 -11.14 -6.34 -7.83
CA PRO A 62 -11.89 -5.41 -8.68
C PRO A 62 -13.20 -6.00 -9.22
N PHE A 63 -13.27 -7.32 -9.38
CA PHE A 63 -14.45 -8.02 -9.92
C PHE A 63 -15.49 -8.36 -8.86
N ILE A 64 -15.16 -8.22 -7.58
CA ILE A 64 -16.10 -8.44 -6.48
C ILE A 64 -16.93 -7.16 -6.34
N LYS A 65 -18.25 -7.29 -6.47
CA LYS A 65 -19.21 -6.22 -6.19
C LYS A 65 -20.02 -6.60 -4.94
N ILE A 66 -20.20 -5.65 -4.03
CA ILE A 66 -21.05 -5.76 -2.84
C ILE A 66 -22.14 -4.70 -3.01
N ASP A 67 -23.42 -5.09 -2.97
CA ASP A 67 -24.57 -4.19 -3.14
C ASP A 67 -24.47 -3.29 -4.39
N GLY A 68 -24.01 -3.88 -5.51
CA GLY A 68 -23.84 -3.16 -6.78
C GLY A 68 -22.55 -2.32 -6.89
N GLN A 69 -21.88 -2.02 -5.78
CA GLN A 69 -20.63 -1.24 -5.77
C GLN A 69 -19.38 -2.14 -5.83
N PRO A 70 -18.29 -1.70 -6.49
CA PRO A 70 -17.00 -2.39 -6.44
C PRO A 70 -16.48 -2.55 -5.00
N PHE A 71 -15.85 -3.69 -4.71
CA PHE A 71 -15.24 -3.96 -3.41
C PHE A 71 -14.20 -2.91 -3.02
N LEU A 72 -13.41 -2.44 -3.99
CA LEU A 72 -12.44 -1.36 -3.83
C LEU A 72 -12.43 -0.48 -5.08
N LEU A 73 -12.72 0.81 -4.92
CA LEU A 73 -12.61 1.83 -5.98
C LEU A 73 -11.97 3.09 -5.40
N PHE A 74 -10.85 3.51 -5.96
CA PHE A 74 -10.13 4.72 -5.58
C PHE A 74 -10.18 5.73 -6.73
N ASN A 75 -11.38 6.20 -7.06
CA ASN A 75 -11.57 7.14 -8.16
C ASN A 75 -11.23 8.56 -7.73
N VAL A 76 -9.95 8.89 -7.85
CA VAL A 76 -9.41 10.23 -7.54
C VAL A 76 -9.95 11.29 -8.52
N PHE A 77 -10.26 10.90 -9.76
CA PHE A 77 -10.72 11.84 -10.79
C PHE A 77 -12.12 12.38 -10.48
N GLN A 78 -13.04 11.50 -10.08
CA GLN A 78 -14.41 11.85 -9.71
C GLN A 78 -14.60 12.04 -8.20
N ARG A 79 -13.52 11.93 -7.41
CA ARG A 79 -13.54 12.01 -5.93
C ARG A 79 -14.50 11.01 -5.28
N LYS A 80 -14.68 9.84 -5.93
CA LYS A 80 -15.53 8.75 -5.44
C LYS A 80 -14.64 7.65 -4.89
N PHE A 81 -14.68 7.46 -3.58
CA PHE A 81 -13.92 6.41 -2.89
C PHE A 81 -14.88 5.37 -2.35
N ILE A 82 -14.71 4.13 -2.77
CA ILE A 82 -15.49 2.99 -2.30
C ILE A 82 -14.52 2.02 -1.65
N ILE A 83 -14.74 1.73 -0.38
CA ILE A 83 -13.90 0.81 0.39
C ILE A 83 -14.81 -0.22 1.03
N PHE A 84 -14.59 -1.50 0.74
CA PHE A 84 -15.43 -2.62 1.17
C PHE A 84 -16.90 -2.49 0.75
N GLY A 85 -17.15 -1.95 -0.44
CA GLY A 85 -18.50 -1.71 -0.98
C GLY A 85 -19.22 -0.48 -0.41
N GLN A 86 -18.59 0.25 0.52
CA GLN A 86 -19.17 1.44 1.15
C GLN A 86 -18.62 2.72 0.52
N VAL A 87 -19.51 3.65 0.16
CA VAL A 87 -19.15 4.96 -0.41
C VAL A 87 -18.70 5.90 0.72
N PHE A 88 -17.50 6.45 0.56
CA PHE A 88 -16.94 7.47 1.45
C PHE A 88 -17.09 8.85 0.80
N TRP A 89 -17.90 9.70 1.44
CA TRP A 89 -18.14 11.06 0.99
C TRP A 89 -17.10 12.03 1.57
N PRO A 90 -16.88 13.21 0.94
CA PRO A 90 -15.97 14.24 1.47
C PRO A 90 -16.29 14.71 2.90
N GLN A 91 -17.54 14.61 3.34
CA GLN A 91 -17.97 14.93 4.72
C GLN A 91 -17.40 13.94 5.74
N ASP A 92 -17.23 12.67 5.36
CA ASP A 92 -16.62 11.63 6.17
C ASP A 92 -15.07 11.72 6.16
N PHE A 93 -14.49 12.81 5.66
CA PHE A 93 -13.04 12.96 5.55
C PHE A 93 -12.33 12.86 6.91
N PHE A 94 -12.98 13.23 8.02
CA PHE A 94 -12.40 13.04 9.35
C PHE A 94 -12.20 11.55 9.71
N LEU A 95 -13.12 10.66 9.30
CA LEU A 95 -12.96 9.20 9.45
C LEU A 95 -11.76 8.72 8.64
N PHE A 96 -11.61 9.23 7.42
CA PHE A 96 -10.46 8.94 6.58
C PHE A 96 -9.15 9.40 7.21
N VAL A 97 -9.09 10.62 7.77
CA VAL A 97 -7.89 11.16 8.44
C VAL A 97 -7.52 10.33 9.67
N ILE A 98 -8.48 10.01 10.54
CA ILE A 98 -8.22 9.17 11.73
C ILE A 98 -7.79 7.77 11.31
N GLY A 99 -8.44 7.18 10.30
CA GLY A 99 -8.06 5.89 9.73
C GLY A 99 -6.66 5.89 9.12
N MET A 100 -6.27 6.97 8.43
CA MET A 100 -4.92 7.14 7.88
C MET A 100 -3.88 7.27 9.01
N LEU A 101 -4.17 8.03 10.06
CA LEU A 101 -3.30 8.15 11.24
C LEU A 101 -3.14 6.80 11.95
N ALA A 102 -4.25 6.07 12.16
CA ALA A 102 -4.23 4.73 12.73
C ALA A 102 -3.38 3.77 11.88
N SER A 103 -3.55 3.81 10.56
CA SER A 103 -2.78 3.00 9.61
C SER A 103 -1.29 3.35 9.62
N LEU A 104 -0.94 4.63 9.71
CA LEU A 104 0.44 5.09 9.82
C LEU A 104 1.09 4.58 11.10
N VAL A 105 0.43 4.76 12.25
CA VAL A 105 0.93 4.28 13.55
C VAL A 105 1.03 2.75 13.55
N PHE A 106 0.07 2.05 12.93
CA PHE A 106 0.12 0.61 12.75
C PHE A 106 1.36 0.19 11.93
N ILE A 107 1.64 0.83 10.80
CA ILE A 107 2.82 0.52 9.97
C ILE A 107 4.12 0.77 10.76
N ILE A 108 4.18 1.84 11.55
CA ILE A 108 5.34 2.14 12.41
C ILE A 108 5.52 1.05 13.47
N LEU A 109 4.46 0.72 14.21
CA LEU A 109 4.49 -0.34 15.24
C LEU A 109 4.89 -1.68 14.63
N PHE A 110 4.26 -2.06 13.51
CA PHE A 110 4.55 -3.28 12.77
C PHE A 110 6.02 -3.32 12.33
N THR A 111 6.56 -2.19 11.86
CA THR A 111 7.98 -2.09 11.50
C THR A 111 8.91 -2.27 12.69
N VAL A 112 8.57 -1.68 13.85
CA VAL A 112 9.41 -1.82 15.06
C VAL A 112 9.41 -3.26 15.58
N VAL A 113 8.26 -3.93 15.52
CA VAL A 113 8.09 -5.30 16.04
C VAL A 113 8.64 -6.36 15.09
N PHE A 114 8.34 -6.27 13.79
CA PHE A 114 8.67 -7.30 12.80
C PHE A 114 9.79 -6.88 11.83
N GLY A 115 10.39 -5.72 12.06
CA GLY A 115 11.40 -5.14 11.19
C GLY A 115 10.84 -4.83 9.80
N ARG A 116 11.65 -5.10 8.79
CA ARG A 116 11.30 -4.85 7.38
C ARG A 116 10.54 -5.99 6.71
N ILE A 117 9.78 -6.79 7.48
CA ILE A 117 9.04 -7.92 6.91
C ILE A 117 8.08 -7.48 5.80
N PHE A 118 7.49 -6.28 5.91
CA PHE A 118 6.67 -5.68 4.85
C PHE A 118 7.43 -5.62 3.52
N CYS A 119 8.66 -5.09 3.51
CA CYS A 119 9.50 -4.98 2.32
C CYS A 119 9.78 -6.34 1.66
N GLY A 120 9.94 -7.40 2.47
CA GLY A 120 10.30 -8.74 1.99
C GLY A 120 9.11 -9.62 1.60
N TRP A 121 7.94 -9.41 2.19
CA TRP A 121 6.81 -10.34 2.12
C TRP A 121 5.54 -9.76 1.51
N ILE A 122 5.28 -8.46 1.69
CA ILE A 122 4.00 -7.82 1.34
C ILE A 122 4.18 -6.73 0.27
N CYS A 123 5.35 -6.09 0.22
CA CYS A 123 5.62 -4.98 -0.69
C CYS A 123 5.36 -5.38 -2.16
N PRO A 124 4.54 -4.62 -2.91
CA PRO A 124 4.24 -4.90 -4.32
C PRO A 124 5.49 -5.05 -5.18
N GLN A 125 6.51 -4.20 -4.94
CA GLN A 125 7.79 -4.29 -5.65
C GLN A 125 8.44 -5.67 -5.48
N THR A 126 8.48 -6.20 -4.27
CA THR A 126 9.09 -7.52 -4.00
C THR A 126 8.18 -8.66 -4.50
N ILE A 127 6.86 -8.52 -4.36
CA ILE A 127 5.90 -9.52 -4.85
C ILE A 127 6.00 -9.70 -6.35
N PHE A 128 5.95 -8.61 -7.12
CA PHE A 128 6.08 -8.72 -8.57
C PHE A 128 7.47 -9.20 -8.96
N MET A 129 8.53 -8.62 -8.37
CA MET A 129 9.88 -8.95 -8.79
C MET A 129 10.28 -10.38 -8.41
N GLU A 130 10.09 -10.82 -7.17
CA GLU A 130 10.41 -12.19 -6.72
C GLU A 130 9.34 -13.23 -7.07
N GLY A 131 8.08 -12.86 -6.95
CA GLY A 131 6.94 -13.77 -7.07
C GLY A 131 6.51 -14.02 -8.51
N VAL A 132 6.78 -13.08 -9.43
CA VAL A 132 6.35 -13.15 -10.84
C VAL A 132 7.56 -13.12 -11.78
N PHE A 133 8.19 -11.95 -11.94
CA PHE A 133 9.22 -11.72 -12.97
C PHE A 133 10.42 -12.66 -12.84
N ARG A 134 10.90 -12.90 -11.62
CA ARG A 134 12.06 -13.78 -11.40
C ARG A 134 11.75 -15.26 -11.51
N LYS A 135 10.52 -15.68 -11.17
CA LYS A 135 10.10 -17.06 -11.41
C LYS A 135 10.06 -17.36 -12.91
N ILE A 136 9.66 -16.38 -13.72
CA ILE A 136 9.70 -16.45 -15.18
C ILE A 136 11.15 -16.52 -15.69
N GLU A 137 12.06 -15.70 -15.15
CA GLU A 137 13.49 -15.79 -15.48
C GLU A 137 14.09 -17.15 -15.12
N TYR A 138 13.79 -17.68 -13.93
CA TYR A 138 14.23 -19.02 -13.53
C TYR A 138 13.67 -20.12 -14.43
N TRP A 139 12.48 -19.91 -15.01
CA TRP A 139 11.86 -20.87 -15.92
C TRP A 139 12.48 -20.84 -17.33
N ILE A 140 12.82 -19.65 -17.85
CA ILE A 140 13.33 -19.47 -19.22
C ILE A 140 14.86 -19.55 -19.29
N GLU A 141 15.54 -18.79 -18.43
CA GLU A 141 17.00 -18.61 -18.47
C GLU A 141 17.73 -19.59 -17.52
N GLY A 142 17.01 -20.15 -16.54
CA GLY A 142 17.55 -21.08 -15.53
C GLY A 142 18.00 -20.37 -14.25
N ASP A 143 18.73 -21.09 -13.40
CA ASP A 143 19.26 -20.55 -12.12
C ASP A 143 20.41 -19.55 -12.36
N TYR A 144 20.87 -18.87 -11.31
CA TYR A 144 21.77 -17.72 -11.39
C TYR A 144 23.03 -17.90 -12.27
N MET A 145 23.68 -19.08 -12.24
CA MET A 145 24.86 -19.35 -13.09
C MET A 145 24.50 -19.42 -14.57
N ALA A 146 23.34 -20.00 -14.89
CA ALA A 146 22.86 -20.08 -16.26
C ALA A 146 22.52 -18.68 -16.78
N GLN A 147 21.90 -17.83 -15.95
CA GLN A 147 21.61 -16.43 -16.30
C GLN A 147 22.90 -15.63 -16.55
N ARG A 148 23.88 -15.71 -15.64
CA ARG A 148 25.18 -15.03 -15.82
C ARG A 148 25.91 -15.51 -17.09
N LYS A 149 25.88 -16.82 -17.36
CA LYS A 149 26.47 -17.40 -18.57
C LYS A 149 25.74 -16.87 -19.82
N LEU A 150 24.41 -16.88 -19.82
CA LEU A 150 23.58 -16.41 -20.92
C LEU A 150 23.82 -14.91 -21.21
N ASP A 151 24.04 -14.11 -20.18
CA ASP A 151 24.32 -12.68 -20.36
C ASP A 151 25.72 -12.41 -20.90
N LYS A 152 26.74 -13.16 -20.44
CA LYS A 152 28.12 -13.06 -20.95
C LYS A 152 28.32 -13.70 -22.34
N GLN A 153 27.42 -14.57 -22.80
CA GLN A 153 27.55 -15.22 -24.12
C GLN A 153 27.21 -14.26 -25.28
N PRO A 154 27.80 -14.45 -26.48
CA PRO A 154 27.45 -13.66 -27.67
C PRO A 154 25.99 -13.85 -28.08
N TRP A 155 25.46 -12.96 -28.91
CA TRP A 155 24.10 -13.08 -29.44
C TRP A 155 24.00 -14.27 -30.40
N ASP A 156 23.57 -15.41 -29.87
CA ASP A 156 23.24 -16.62 -30.62
C ASP A 156 21.71 -16.85 -30.66
N ARG A 157 21.28 -17.86 -31.42
CA ARG A 157 19.85 -18.19 -31.56
C ARG A 157 19.22 -18.52 -30.21
N GLU A 158 19.96 -19.18 -29.31
CA GLU A 158 19.48 -19.52 -27.97
C GLU A 158 19.22 -18.26 -27.14
N LYS A 159 20.18 -17.33 -27.06
CA LYS A 159 20.05 -16.07 -26.34
C LYS A 159 18.92 -15.23 -26.90
N LEU A 160 18.83 -15.13 -28.24
CA LEU A 160 17.78 -14.36 -28.88
C LEU A 160 16.39 -14.89 -28.50
N VAL A 161 16.16 -16.20 -28.65
CA VAL A 161 14.88 -16.81 -28.30
C VAL A 161 14.56 -16.64 -26.82
N LYS A 162 15.50 -16.95 -25.92
CA LYS A 162 15.28 -16.83 -24.47
C LYS A 162 14.97 -15.39 -24.04
N LYS A 163 15.75 -14.42 -24.52
CA LYS A 163 15.53 -13.00 -24.20
C LYS A 163 14.23 -12.49 -24.81
N SER A 164 13.92 -12.81 -26.08
CA SER A 164 12.66 -12.43 -26.71
C SER A 164 11.46 -12.99 -25.94
N VAL A 165 11.43 -14.30 -25.65
CA VAL A 165 10.34 -14.92 -24.89
C VAL A 165 10.18 -14.29 -23.51
N LYS A 166 11.28 -14.04 -22.80
CA LYS A 166 11.24 -13.33 -21.51
C LYS A 166 10.61 -11.95 -21.64
N HIS A 167 11.09 -11.12 -22.57
CA HIS A 167 10.60 -9.75 -22.71
C HIS A 167 9.15 -9.69 -23.18
N THR A 168 8.73 -10.61 -24.06
CA THR A 168 7.31 -10.75 -24.45
C THR A 168 6.44 -11.08 -23.24
N LEU A 169 6.83 -12.06 -22.40
CA LEU A 169 6.09 -12.39 -21.18
C LEU A 169 6.06 -11.23 -20.18
N PHE A 170 7.17 -10.51 -20.04
CA PHE A 170 7.24 -9.35 -19.15
C PHE A 170 6.26 -8.27 -19.60
N ILE A 171 6.22 -7.96 -20.90
CA ILE A 171 5.28 -6.98 -21.45
C ILE A 171 3.83 -7.44 -21.24
N MET A 172 3.50 -8.70 -21.56
CA MET A 172 2.13 -9.23 -21.38
C MET A 172 1.66 -9.13 -19.92
N ILE A 173 2.53 -9.43 -18.97
CA ILE A 173 2.23 -9.34 -17.54
C ILE A 173 2.13 -7.89 -17.08
N SER A 174 3.01 -7.01 -17.55
CA SER A 174 2.93 -5.58 -17.27
C SER A 174 1.60 -4.98 -17.76
N VAL A 175 1.17 -5.35 -18.97
CA VAL A 175 -0.15 -4.98 -19.52
C VAL A 175 -1.25 -5.45 -18.56
N LEU A 176 -1.27 -6.74 -18.21
CA LEU A 176 -2.29 -7.31 -17.32
C LEU A 176 -2.37 -6.59 -15.96
N ILE A 177 -1.23 -6.35 -15.31
CA ILE A 177 -1.16 -5.67 -14.01
C ILE A 177 -1.66 -4.23 -14.14
N MET A 178 -1.26 -3.51 -15.19
CA MET A 178 -1.67 -2.12 -15.36
C MET A 178 -3.16 -1.97 -15.67
N HIS A 179 -3.76 -2.90 -16.41
CA HIS A 179 -5.22 -2.94 -16.61
C HIS A 179 -5.95 -3.18 -15.30
N THR A 180 -5.44 -4.09 -14.47
CA THR A 180 -5.99 -4.35 -13.14
C THR A 180 -5.88 -3.12 -12.24
N PHE A 181 -4.74 -2.42 -12.27
CA PHE A 181 -4.55 -1.18 -11.52
C PHE A 181 -5.51 -0.08 -11.99
N MET A 182 -5.75 0.03 -13.29
CA MET A 182 -6.74 0.96 -13.84
C MET A 182 -8.15 0.61 -13.38
N ALA A 183 -8.50 -0.67 -13.27
CA ALA A 183 -9.80 -1.10 -12.74
C ALA A 183 -10.02 -0.65 -11.30
N TYR A 184 -8.97 -0.59 -10.47
CA TYR A 184 -9.07 0.01 -9.12
C TYR A 184 -9.26 1.53 -9.13
N MET A 185 -8.86 2.23 -10.19
CA MET A 185 -8.96 3.69 -10.29
C MET A 185 -10.27 4.15 -10.92
N VAL A 186 -10.70 3.54 -12.02
CA VAL A 186 -11.89 3.99 -12.78
C VAL A 186 -13.04 2.98 -12.77
N GLY A 187 -12.81 1.76 -12.29
CA GLY A 187 -13.79 0.68 -12.27
C GLY A 187 -13.58 -0.32 -13.42
N VAL A 188 -14.03 -1.56 -13.22
CA VAL A 188 -13.90 -2.64 -14.22
C VAL A 188 -14.71 -2.34 -15.48
N ASP A 189 -15.93 -1.84 -15.33
CA ASP A 189 -16.83 -1.57 -16.45
C ASP A 189 -16.26 -0.47 -17.35
N GLU A 190 -15.70 0.59 -16.75
CA GLU A 190 -15.05 1.67 -17.48
C GLU A 190 -13.77 1.22 -18.19
N VAL A 191 -12.97 0.34 -17.57
CA VAL A 191 -11.81 -0.25 -18.26
C VAL A 191 -12.24 -1.05 -19.49
N TRP A 192 -13.37 -1.76 -19.43
CA TRP A 192 -13.88 -2.45 -20.61
C TRP A 192 -14.36 -1.50 -21.69
N ASN A 193 -15.07 -0.43 -21.33
CA ASN A 193 -15.48 0.61 -22.28
C ASN A 193 -14.26 1.20 -23.01
N ILE A 194 -13.20 1.56 -22.28
CA ILE A 194 -11.95 2.10 -22.85
C ILE A 194 -11.32 1.11 -23.85
N ILE A 195 -11.43 -0.20 -23.60
CA ILE A 195 -10.89 -1.23 -24.49
C ILE A 195 -11.77 -1.39 -25.74
N GLU A 196 -13.09 -1.35 -25.60
CA GLU A 196 -14.06 -1.51 -26.70
C GLU A 196 -14.10 -0.31 -27.64
N GLU A 197 -14.06 0.92 -27.11
CA GLU A 197 -14.01 2.18 -27.87
C GLU A 197 -12.74 2.29 -28.73
N GLY A 198 -11.68 1.58 -28.32
CA GLY A 198 -10.41 1.52 -29.01
C GLY A 198 -9.57 2.81 -28.88
N PRO A 199 -8.33 2.79 -29.41
CA PRO A 199 -7.36 3.86 -29.20
C PRO A 199 -7.70 5.19 -29.91
N GLY A 200 -8.64 5.16 -30.86
CA GLY A 200 -9.03 6.34 -31.64
C GLY A 200 -9.98 7.27 -30.90
N GLU A 201 -10.99 6.71 -30.23
CA GLU A 201 -11.99 7.50 -29.50
C GLU A 201 -11.52 7.85 -28.09
N ASN A 202 -10.82 6.93 -27.41
CA ASN A 202 -10.28 7.15 -26.07
C ASN A 202 -8.75 7.32 -26.05
N THR A 203 -8.27 8.30 -26.83
CA THR A 203 -6.82 8.57 -26.98
C THR A 203 -6.12 8.84 -25.65
N ALA A 204 -6.77 9.55 -24.72
CA ALA A 204 -6.20 9.85 -23.40
C ALA A 204 -6.03 8.58 -22.55
N GLY A 205 -7.06 7.71 -22.46
CA GLY A 205 -7.00 6.44 -21.74
C GLY A 205 -5.94 5.50 -22.32
N PHE A 206 -5.87 5.41 -23.64
CA PHE A 206 -4.87 4.59 -24.33
C PHE A 206 -3.43 5.07 -24.09
N ILE A 207 -3.16 6.37 -24.24
CA ILE A 207 -1.83 6.95 -23.99
C ILE A 207 -1.42 6.71 -22.54
N ALA A 208 -2.32 6.94 -21.59
CA ALA A 208 -2.06 6.68 -20.18
C ALA A 208 -1.70 5.20 -19.95
N MET A 209 -2.49 4.26 -20.47
CA MET A 209 -2.24 2.83 -20.33
C MET A 209 -0.89 2.43 -20.93
N PHE A 210 -0.57 2.92 -22.13
CA PHE A 210 0.70 2.63 -22.80
C PHE A 210 1.90 3.15 -22.00
N VAL A 211 1.85 4.40 -21.53
CA VAL A 211 2.93 5.03 -20.76
C VAL A 211 3.10 4.32 -19.42
N PHE A 212 2.03 4.10 -18.65
CA PHE A 212 2.13 3.43 -17.36
C PHE A 212 2.61 1.98 -17.49
N THR A 213 2.16 1.25 -18.52
CA THR A 213 2.66 -0.09 -18.82
C THR A 213 4.15 -0.06 -19.18
N GLY A 214 4.59 0.89 -20.00
CA GLY A 214 6.00 1.06 -20.35
C GLY A 214 6.88 1.37 -19.14
N LEU A 215 6.42 2.26 -18.25
CA LEU A 215 7.10 2.58 -16.99
C LEU A 215 7.17 1.36 -16.08
N PHE A 216 6.06 0.65 -15.87
CA PHE A 216 5.99 -0.56 -15.06
C PHE A 216 6.94 -1.64 -15.61
N TYR A 217 6.91 -1.88 -16.92
CA TYR A 217 7.86 -2.77 -17.59
C TYR A 217 9.32 -2.32 -17.38
N GLY A 218 9.63 -1.04 -17.51
CA GLY A 218 10.97 -0.50 -17.28
C GLY A 218 11.46 -0.73 -15.85
N VAL A 219 10.57 -0.57 -14.87
CA VAL A 219 10.85 -0.84 -13.46
C VAL A 219 11.24 -2.30 -13.22
N PHE A 220 10.49 -3.28 -13.74
CA PHE A 220 10.76 -4.70 -13.46
C PHE A 220 11.77 -5.35 -14.40
N SER A 221 11.96 -4.82 -15.61
CA SER A 221 12.95 -5.33 -16.55
C SER A 221 14.35 -4.73 -16.35
N GLN A 222 14.43 -3.43 -16.02
CA GLN A 222 15.69 -2.70 -15.89
C GLN A 222 16.00 -2.35 -14.44
N MET A 223 15.19 -1.52 -13.77
CA MET A 223 15.56 -0.97 -12.45
C MET A 223 15.65 -2.04 -11.35
N ARG A 224 14.68 -2.96 -11.29
CA ARG A 224 14.65 -4.13 -10.40
C ARG A 224 14.95 -3.76 -8.93
N GLU A 225 16.07 -4.23 -8.40
CA GLU A 225 16.51 -4.00 -7.02
C GLU A 225 16.84 -2.53 -6.71
N GLN A 226 17.19 -1.72 -7.72
CA GLN A 226 17.53 -0.30 -7.54
C GLN A 226 16.36 0.50 -6.98
N VAL A 227 15.13 0.06 -7.24
CA VAL A 227 13.94 0.66 -6.64
C VAL A 227 14.01 0.55 -5.12
N CYS A 228 14.35 -0.62 -4.60
CA CYS A 228 14.40 -0.87 -3.15
C CYS A 228 15.64 -0.24 -2.49
N THR A 229 16.80 -0.28 -3.16
CA THR A 229 18.06 0.20 -2.58
C THR A 229 18.24 1.71 -2.68
N THR A 230 17.70 2.33 -3.74
CA THR A 230 18.02 3.73 -4.08
C THR A 230 16.80 4.63 -4.11
N ILE A 231 15.68 4.19 -4.70
CA ILE A 231 14.53 5.06 -4.98
C ILE A 231 13.51 5.05 -3.83
N CYS A 232 13.32 3.92 -3.16
CA CYS A 232 12.25 3.73 -2.18
C CYS A 232 12.48 4.58 -0.92
N PRO A 233 11.61 5.59 -0.65
CA PRO A 233 11.75 6.43 0.53
C PRO A 233 11.48 5.64 1.83
N TYR A 234 10.59 4.64 1.77
CA TYR A 234 10.25 3.80 2.91
C TYR A 234 11.45 2.99 3.41
N GLY A 235 12.20 2.34 2.51
CA GLY A 235 13.40 1.58 2.89
C GLY A 235 14.47 2.44 3.56
N ARG A 236 14.61 3.71 3.13
CA ARG A 236 15.52 4.67 3.76
C ARG A 236 15.01 5.14 5.12
N LEU A 237 13.75 5.54 5.20
CA LEU A 237 13.12 6.00 6.44
C LEU A 237 13.15 4.91 7.52
N GLN A 238 12.87 3.66 7.15
CA GLN A 238 13.01 2.53 8.06
C GLN A 238 14.43 2.37 8.60
N GLY A 239 15.46 2.72 7.82
CA GLY A 239 16.85 2.67 8.29
C GLY A 239 17.11 3.56 9.49
N VAL A 240 16.49 4.74 9.52
CA VAL A 240 16.61 5.72 10.61
C VAL A 240 15.83 5.27 11.85
N LEU A 241 14.78 4.48 11.68
CA LEU A 241 13.92 3.99 12.76
C LEU A 241 14.48 2.74 13.47
N LEU A 242 15.50 2.09 12.89
CA LEU A 242 16.12 0.91 13.49
C LEU A 242 17.04 1.31 14.65
N ASP A 243 16.90 0.57 15.75
CA ASP A 243 17.80 0.63 16.90
C ASP A 243 18.31 -0.78 17.26
N LYS A 244 19.16 -0.87 18.29
CA LYS A 244 19.74 -2.14 18.75
C LYS A 244 18.70 -3.15 19.24
N GLN A 245 17.48 -2.71 19.55
CA GLN A 245 16.39 -3.54 20.05
C GLN A 245 15.41 -3.95 18.94
N SER A 246 15.54 -3.35 17.75
CA SER A 246 14.69 -3.62 16.60
C SER A 246 15.01 -4.99 16.02
N VAL A 247 13.96 -5.78 15.77
CA VAL A 247 14.11 -7.13 15.23
C VAL A 247 14.37 -7.05 13.73
N VAL A 248 15.49 -7.62 13.28
CA VAL A 248 15.85 -7.71 11.86
C VAL A 248 16.27 -9.14 11.50
N VAL A 249 16.40 -9.43 10.21
CA VAL A 249 17.11 -10.64 9.79
C VAL A 249 18.59 -10.38 9.99
N ALA A 250 19.22 -11.06 10.94
CA ALA A 250 20.59 -10.83 11.35
C ALA A 250 21.41 -12.14 11.33
N TYR A 251 22.70 -11.98 11.06
CA TYR A 251 23.71 -13.02 11.25
C TYR A 251 24.22 -12.98 12.69
N ASP A 252 24.20 -14.13 13.36
CA ASP A 252 24.74 -14.29 14.70
C ASP A 252 26.27 -14.32 14.65
N HIS A 253 26.88 -13.14 14.71
CA HIS A 253 28.33 -12.97 14.65
C HIS A 253 29.03 -13.53 15.91
N VAL A 254 28.37 -13.54 17.07
CA VAL A 254 28.91 -14.12 18.32
C VAL A 254 29.08 -15.64 18.21
N ARG A 255 28.21 -16.30 17.46
CA ARG A 255 28.27 -17.74 17.19
C ARG A 255 29.06 -18.08 15.93
N GLY A 256 28.98 -17.22 14.92
CA GLY A 256 29.48 -17.48 13.58
C GLY A 256 30.96 -17.17 13.38
N GLU A 257 31.52 -16.21 14.13
CA GLU A 257 32.89 -15.73 13.98
C GLU A 257 33.83 -16.30 15.05
N PRO A 258 35.14 -16.51 14.73
CA PRO A 258 35.76 -16.29 13.43
C PRO A 258 35.36 -17.38 12.42
N ARG A 259 34.87 -16.97 11.25
CA ARG A 259 34.42 -17.90 10.20
C ARG A 259 35.60 -18.61 9.55
N GLY A 260 35.37 -19.81 9.03
CA GLY A 260 36.43 -20.55 8.32
C GLY A 260 35.96 -21.78 7.57
N LYS A 261 36.67 -22.15 6.49
CA LYS A 261 36.32 -23.27 5.61
C LYS A 261 36.06 -24.56 6.40
N PHE A 262 35.01 -25.29 6.02
CA PHE A 262 34.63 -26.55 6.66
C PHE A 262 35.63 -27.67 6.36
N ARG A 263 36.04 -28.41 7.40
CA ARG A 263 36.82 -29.65 7.28
C ARG A 263 36.11 -30.77 8.04
N LYS A 264 35.90 -31.90 7.39
CA LYS A 264 35.18 -33.04 7.98
C LYS A 264 36.00 -33.65 9.11
N GLY A 265 35.41 -33.80 10.30
CA GLY A 265 36.08 -34.35 11.48
C GLY A 265 36.93 -33.35 12.27
N GLU A 266 36.94 -32.07 11.89
CA GLU A 266 37.57 -31.00 12.66
C GLU A 266 36.62 -30.53 13.78
N ASP A 267 37.10 -30.53 15.02
CA ASP A 267 36.41 -29.86 16.12
C ASP A 267 36.67 -28.36 16.03
N ARG A 268 35.64 -27.61 15.67
CA ARG A 268 35.72 -26.17 15.41
C ARG A 268 35.94 -25.34 16.68
N GLU A 269 35.51 -25.83 17.84
CA GLU A 269 35.76 -25.14 19.11
C GLU A 269 37.25 -25.23 19.49
N VAL A 270 37.90 -26.35 19.18
CA VAL A 270 39.33 -26.56 19.45
C VAL A 270 40.22 -25.70 18.53
N VAL A 271 39.81 -25.50 17.28
CA VAL A 271 40.58 -24.70 16.30
C VAL A 271 40.15 -23.23 16.25
N ASP A 272 39.41 -22.76 17.25
CA ASP A 272 38.89 -21.39 17.34
C ASP A 272 38.21 -20.93 16.04
N LYS A 273 37.20 -21.70 15.60
CA LYS A 273 36.34 -21.38 14.45
C LYS A 273 34.88 -21.36 14.88
N GLY A 274 34.19 -20.28 14.53
CA GLY A 274 32.74 -20.19 14.69
C GLY A 274 31.98 -21.14 13.77
N ASP A 275 30.66 -21.16 13.93
CA ASP A 275 29.77 -22.07 13.18
C ASP A 275 29.62 -21.69 11.70
N CYS A 276 30.04 -20.49 11.29
CA CYS A 276 30.02 -20.09 9.89
C CYS A 276 31.16 -20.74 9.11
N ILE A 277 30.80 -21.51 8.07
CA ILE A 277 31.76 -22.22 7.23
C ILE A 277 32.23 -21.44 5.98
N ASP A 278 31.88 -20.16 5.91
CA ASP A 278 32.27 -19.26 4.81
C ASP A 278 31.86 -19.74 3.40
N CYS A 279 30.66 -20.33 3.28
CA CYS A 279 30.18 -20.93 2.02
C CYS A 279 29.50 -19.95 1.03
N ASN A 280 29.35 -18.67 1.43
CA ASN A 280 28.68 -17.60 0.67
C ASN A 280 27.23 -17.88 0.21
N GLN A 281 26.58 -18.96 0.66
CA GLN A 281 25.23 -19.32 0.20
C GLN A 281 24.19 -18.25 0.58
N CYS A 282 24.32 -17.62 1.75
CA CYS A 282 23.47 -16.52 2.19
C CYS A 282 23.59 -15.29 1.29
N VAL A 283 24.77 -15.04 0.72
CA VAL A 283 25.06 -13.94 -0.21
C VAL A 283 24.46 -14.24 -1.59
N TYR A 284 24.66 -15.46 -2.10
CA TYR A 284 24.19 -15.83 -3.44
C TYR A 284 22.67 -15.83 -3.57
N VAL A 285 21.92 -16.14 -2.52
CA VAL A 285 20.44 -16.10 -2.56
C VAL A 285 19.87 -14.70 -2.31
N CYS A 286 20.71 -13.73 -1.97
CA CYS A 286 20.26 -12.40 -1.59
C CYS A 286 19.79 -11.61 -2.82
N PRO A 287 18.51 -11.17 -2.87
CA PRO A 287 17.99 -10.46 -4.02
C PRO A 287 18.55 -9.05 -4.20
N THR A 288 19.14 -8.47 -3.15
CA THR A 288 19.82 -7.16 -3.19
C THR A 288 21.34 -7.29 -3.20
N GLY A 289 21.87 -8.51 -3.30
CA GLY A 289 23.30 -8.78 -3.45
C GLY A 289 24.15 -8.44 -2.22
N ILE A 290 23.54 -8.23 -1.06
CA ILE A 290 24.28 -7.92 0.17
C ILE A 290 24.91 -9.16 0.82
N ASP A 291 26.01 -8.93 1.54
CA ASP A 291 26.57 -9.89 2.48
C ASP A 291 26.08 -9.63 3.91
N ILE A 292 25.15 -10.47 4.37
CA ILE A 292 24.53 -10.38 5.70
C ILE A 292 25.52 -10.54 6.85
N ARG A 293 26.73 -11.05 6.59
CA ARG A 293 27.78 -11.20 7.61
C ARG A 293 28.43 -9.85 7.96
N ASN A 294 28.27 -8.83 7.13
CA ASN A 294 28.77 -7.47 7.37
C ASN A 294 27.84 -6.63 8.26
N GLY A 295 26.96 -7.28 9.03
CA GLY A 295 26.01 -6.62 9.93
C GLY A 295 24.74 -6.12 9.25
N THR A 296 24.01 -5.26 9.95
CA THR A 296 22.73 -4.73 9.47
C THR A 296 22.95 -3.70 8.37
N GLN A 297 22.33 -3.94 7.20
CA GLN A 297 22.53 -3.15 5.99
C GLN A 297 21.20 -2.56 5.50
N LEU A 298 21.24 -1.32 5.00
CA LEU A 298 20.05 -0.57 4.58
C LEU A 298 19.37 -1.17 3.34
N GLU A 299 20.07 -2.00 2.57
CA GLU A 299 19.52 -2.68 1.38
C GLU A 299 18.82 -4.00 1.75
N CYS A 300 18.93 -4.45 3.00
CA CYS A 300 18.24 -5.65 3.43
C CYS A 300 16.73 -5.41 3.43
N VAL A 301 16.00 -6.28 2.73
CA VAL A 301 14.54 -6.28 2.64
C VAL A 301 13.89 -7.30 3.58
N ASN A 302 14.65 -7.99 4.45
CA ASN A 302 14.15 -9.04 5.35
C ASN A 302 13.31 -10.13 4.66
N CYS A 303 13.69 -10.52 3.43
CA CYS A 303 12.97 -11.54 2.65
C CYS A 303 13.21 -12.99 3.10
N THR A 304 14.09 -13.21 4.09
CA THR A 304 14.41 -14.51 4.72
C THR A 304 15.05 -15.59 3.83
N ALA A 305 15.35 -15.28 2.56
CA ALA A 305 16.01 -16.24 1.67
C ALA A 305 17.36 -16.74 2.22
N CYS A 306 18.11 -15.85 2.88
CA CYS A 306 19.38 -16.18 3.53
C CYS A 306 19.23 -17.14 4.73
N ILE A 307 18.10 -17.10 5.45
CA ILE A 307 17.82 -18.03 6.56
C ILE A 307 17.69 -19.45 6.02
N ASP A 308 16.80 -19.65 5.03
CA ASP A 308 16.59 -20.95 4.41
C ASP A 308 17.90 -21.52 3.82
N ALA A 309 18.68 -20.69 3.14
CA ALA A 309 19.96 -21.10 2.54
C ALA A 309 20.98 -21.49 3.61
N CYS A 310 21.12 -20.70 4.69
CA CYS A 310 22.04 -20.97 5.78
C CYS A 310 21.63 -22.22 6.55
N ASP A 311 20.36 -22.35 6.93
CA ASP A 311 19.84 -23.52 7.66
C ASP A 311 20.04 -24.82 6.86
N SER A 312 19.88 -24.78 5.53
CA SER A 312 20.15 -25.94 4.68
C SER A 312 21.60 -26.42 4.72
N ILE A 313 22.56 -25.50 4.97
CA ILE A 313 23.97 -25.82 5.16
C ILE A 313 24.22 -26.32 6.57
N MET A 314 23.65 -25.66 7.60
CA MET A 314 23.77 -26.07 9.00
C MET A 314 23.26 -27.51 9.20
N ASP A 315 22.13 -27.86 8.59
CA ASP A 315 21.58 -29.21 8.59
C ASP A 315 22.55 -30.24 7.99
N ARG A 316 23.22 -29.90 6.88
CA ARG A 316 24.17 -30.81 6.18
C ARG A 316 25.45 -31.06 6.98
N ILE A 317 25.90 -30.08 7.74
CA ILE A 317 27.10 -30.18 8.57
C ILE A 317 26.79 -30.64 10.01
N GLY A 318 25.51 -30.87 10.34
CA GLY A 318 25.07 -31.34 11.66
C GLY A 318 25.16 -30.28 12.76
N LYS A 319 25.09 -28.99 12.41
CA LYS A 319 25.10 -27.88 13.37
C LYS A 319 23.69 -27.32 13.61
N PRO A 320 23.41 -26.68 14.76
CA PRO A 320 22.09 -26.12 15.04
C PRO A 320 21.69 -25.07 13.99
N ARG A 321 20.40 -24.97 13.68
CA ARG A 321 19.85 -23.92 12.80
C ARG A 321 19.96 -22.52 13.43
N GLY A 322 19.59 -21.50 12.66
CA GLY A 322 19.45 -20.13 13.16
C GLY A 322 20.76 -19.38 13.33
N LEU A 323 21.79 -19.71 12.54
CA LEU A 323 22.99 -18.87 12.41
C LEU A 323 22.65 -17.53 11.72
N VAL A 324 21.69 -17.54 10.80
CA VAL A 324 20.98 -16.35 10.34
C VAL A 324 19.53 -16.49 10.82
N ARG A 325 19.01 -15.51 11.56
CA ARG A 325 17.67 -15.58 12.16
C ARG A 325 17.06 -14.20 12.37
N TYR A 326 15.78 -14.16 12.74
CA TYR A 326 15.18 -12.93 13.26
C TYR A 326 15.69 -12.67 14.68
N ALA A 327 16.48 -11.61 14.84
CA ALA A 327 17.00 -11.18 16.12
C ALA A 327 17.29 -9.67 16.09
N SER A 328 17.27 -9.05 17.27
CA SER A 328 17.86 -7.73 17.47
C SER A 328 19.35 -7.87 17.78
N GLU A 329 20.10 -6.78 17.63
CA GLU A 329 21.53 -6.76 18.00
C GLU A 329 21.71 -7.09 19.49
N GLU A 330 20.84 -6.54 20.35
CA GLU A 330 20.81 -6.85 21.78
C GLU A 330 20.58 -8.34 22.05
N ASN A 331 19.65 -9.00 21.32
CA ASN A 331 19.40 -10.43 21.49
C ASN A 331 20.62 -11.30 21.11
N ILE A 332 21.41 -10.87 20.12
CA ILE A 332 22.62 -11.59 19.68
C ILE A 332 23.74 -11.42 20.71
N VAL A 333 24.02 -10.18 21.10
CA VAL A 333 25.14 -9.86 22.01
C VAL A 333 24.85 -10.33 23.43
N GLU A 334 23.67 -10.04 23.97
CA GLU A 334 23.31 -10.37 25.35
C GLU A 334 22.77 -11.80 25.52
N ARG A 335 22.53 -12.52 24.42
CA ARG A 335 21.92 -13.87 24.39
C ARG A 335 20.57 -13.95 25.12
N LYS A 336 19.81 -12.84 25.11
CA LYS A 336 18.46 -12.76 25.71
C LYS A 336 17.38 -12.94 24.65
N PRO A 337 16.21 -13.51 25.03
CA PRO A 337 15.07 -13.58 24.14
C PRO A 337 14.46 -12.19 23.88
N PHE A 338 13.71 -12.08 22.79
CA PHE A 338 12.95 -10.87 22.47
C PHE A 338 12.01 -10.46 23.61
N HIS A 339 11.98 -9.17 23.92
CA HIS A 339 11.07 -8.59 24.89
C HIS A 339 10.39 -7.34 24.31
N PHE A 340 9.17 -7.06 24.78
CA PHE A 340 8.37 -5.95 24.26
C PHE A 340 8.85 -4.61 24.86
N THR A 341 9.51 -3.79 24.05
CA THR A 341 10.15 -2.55 24.50
C THR A 341 9.13 -1.48 24.90
N VAL A 342 9.57 -0.48 25.68
CA VAL A 342 8.71 0.65 26.09
C VAL A 342 8.15 1.40 24.87
N ARG A 343 8.96 1.56 23.83
CA ARG A 343 8.53 2.17 22.56
C ARG A 343 7.39 1.38 21.89
N MET A 344 7.49 0.06 21.85
CA MET A 344 6.42 -0.80 21.31
C MET A 344 5.14 -0.67 22.13
N LYS A 345 5.24 -0.62 23.47
CA LYS A 345 4.09 -0.39 24.37
C LYS A 345 3.41 0.95 24.09
N ALA A 346 4.19 2.02 23.97
CA ALA A 346 3.69 3.36 23.70
C ALA A 346 2.92 3.42 22.36
N TYR A 347 3.51 2.93 21.28
CA TYR A 347 2.84 2.89 19.97
C TYR A 347 1.62 1.98 19.95
N SER A 348 1.64 0.85 20.68
CA SER A 348 0.47 -0.01 20.83
C SER A 348 -0.68 0.70 21.55
N GLY A 349 -0.38 1.45 22.62
CA GLY A 349 -1.38 2.24 23.34
C GLY A 349 -2.03 3.31 22.46
N VAL A 350 -1.22 4.07 21.70
CA VAL A 350 -1.73 5.07 20.74
C VAL A 350 -2.56 4.43 19.64
N LEU A 351 -2.12 3.29 19.10
CA LEU A 351 -2.88 2.57 18.08
C LEU A 351 -4.24 2.10 18.59
N ILE A 352 -4.29 1.50 19.79
CA ILE A 352 -5.55 1.07 20.41
C ILE A 352 -6.49 2.25 20.61
N LEU A 353 -5.98 3.40 21.05
CA LEU A 353 -6.77 4.62 21.19
C LEU A 353 -7.34 5.08 19.85
N LEU A 354 -6.51 5.19 18.80
CA LEU A 354 -6.95 5.63 17.48
C LEU A 354 -7.97 4.69 16.85
N VAL A 355 -7.75 3.37 16.95
CA VAL A 355 -8.67 2.35 16.45
C VAL A 355 -9.98 2.38 17.25
N GLY A 356 -9.92 2.55 18.58
CA GLY A 356 -11.11 2.70 19.42
C GLY A 356 -11.94 3.93 19.05
N VAL A 357 -11.30 5.08 18.83
CA VAL A 357 -11.96 6.29 18.35
C VAL A 357 -12.58 6.06 16.96
N LEU A 358 -11.84 5.45 16.03
CA LEU A 358 -12.35 5.18 14.69
C LEU A 358 -13.57 4.26 14.70
N ILE A 359 -13.53 3.16 15.47
CA ILE A 359 -14.66 2.24 15.62
C ILE A 359 -15.86 2.98 16.22
N THR A 360 -15.65 3.79 17.25
CA THR A 360 -16.73 4.57 17.89
C THR A 360 -17.37 5.55 16.91
N LEU A 361 -16.56 6.29 16.14
CA LEU A 361 -17.07 7.23 15.15
C LEU A 361 -17.78 6.53 13.98
N LEU A 362 -17.36 5.32 13.61
CA LEU A 362 -18.07 4.52 12.61
C LEU A 362 -19.43 4.04 13.12
N LEU A 363 -19.54 3.68 14.40
CA LEU A 363 -20.80 3.23 15.00
C LEU A 363 -21.80 4.37 15.25
N VAL A 364 -21.30 5.61 15.43
CA VAL A 364 -22.13 6.80 15.66
C VAL A 364 -22.36 7.57 14.34
N ARG A 365 -21.80 7.11 13.22
CA ARG A 365 -21.97 7.73 11.90
C ARG A 365 -23.45 7.72 11.53
N SER A 366 -23.99 8.90 11.19
CA SER A 366 -25.36 8.99 10.68
C SER A 366 -25.44 8.46 9.25
N ASP A 367 -26.55 7.80 8.94
CA ASP A 367 -26.84 7.24 7.62
C ASP A 367 -27.32 8.29 6.61
N PHE A 368 -27.62 9.50 7.10
CA PHE A 368 -28.12 10.62 6.34
C PHE A 368 -27.50 11.92 6.87
N GLU A 369 -27.27 12.87 5.97
CA GLU A 369 -26.67 14.16 6.32
C GLU A 369 -27.22 15.26 5.42
N THR A 370 -27.70 16.34 6.03
CA THR A 370 -28.28 17.51 5.39
C THR A 370 -27.45 18.75 5.66
N THR A 371 -26.95 19.39 4.60
CA THR A 371 -26.28 20.68 4.70
C THR A 371 -27.17 21.78 4.11
N ILE A 372 -27.63 22.71 4.94
CA ILE A 372 -28.43 23.87 4.52
C ILE A 372 -27.56 25.13 4.62
N LEU A 373 -27.30 25.76 3.48
CA LEU A 373 -26.49 26.96 3.38
C LEU A 373 -27.35 28.10 2.83
N ARG A 374 -27.35 29.24 3.51
CA ARG A 374 -27.96 30.45 2.96
C ARG A 374 -27.18 30.89 1.73
N THR A 375 -27.87 31.28 0.67
CA THR A 375 -27.21 31.75 -0.56
C THR A 375 -26.36 33.00 -0.28
N PRO A 376 -25.05 32.97 -0.54
CA PRO A 376 -24.17 34.12 -0.28
C PRO A 376 -24.57 35.35 -1.12
N GLY A 377 -24.46 36.54 -0.54
CA GLY A 377 -24.68 37.80 -1.23
C GLY A 377 -26.15 38.24 -1.39
N ILE A 378 -27.11 37.43 -0.95
CA ILE A 378 -28.53 37.76 -0.98
C ILE A 378 -29.01 38.01 0.46
N LEU A 379 -29.59 39.20 0.70
CA LEU A 379 -30.29 39.53 1.94
C LEU A 379 -31.73 38.99 1.91
N TYR A 380 -32.51 39.30 2.94
CA TYR A 380 -33.94 39.00 2.92
C TYR A 380 -34.65 39.74 1.78
N GLN A 381 -35.67 39.13 1.20
CA GLN A 381 -36.51 39.71 0.16
C GLN A 381 -37.95 39.79 0.65
N GLU A 382 -38.58 40.94 0.45
CA GLU A 382 -40.01 41.13 0.71
C GLU A 382 -40.81 40.71 -0.52
N ARG A 383 -41.80 39.86 -0.31
CA ARG A 383 -42.68 39.33 -1.36
C ARG A 383 -43.92 40.23 -1.49
N GLU A 384 -44.66 40.12 -2.60
CA GLU A 384 -45.84 40.97 -2.87
C GLU A 384 -46.94 40.84 -1.80
N ASP A 385 -46.98 39.73 -1.06
CA ASP A 385 -47.88 39.46 0.06
C ASP A 385 -47.39 40.02 1.42
N GLY A 386 -46.26 40.76 1.42
CA GLY A 386 -45.66 41.34 2.62
C GLY A 386 -44.85 40.34 3.47
N MET A 387 -44.70 39.10 3.01
CA MET A 387 -43.90 38.08 3.70
C MET A 387 -42.40 38.27 3.41
N ILE A 388 -41.56 37.91 4.38
CA ILE A 388 -40.10 37.98 4.24
C ILE A 388 -39.57 36.60 3.85
N THR A 389 -38.67 36.58 2.87
CA THR A 389 -38.11 35.36 2.30
C THR A 389 -36.59 35.36 2.32
N ASN A 390 -35.99 34.20 2.58
CA ASN A 390 -34.55 33.98 2.44
C ASN A 390 -34.34 32.75 1.56
N LEU A 391 -33.36 32.83 0.66
CA LEU A 391 -32.99 31.73 -0.24
C LEU A 391 -31.90 30.86 0.39
N TYR A 392 -32.13 29.55 0.39
CA TYR A 392 -31.19 28.55 0.86
C TYR A 392 -30.89 27.54 -0.24
N GLN A 393 -29.66 27.06 -0.25
CA GLN A 393 -29.23 25.88 -0.98
C GLN A 393 -29.15 24.72 0.01
N VAL A 394 -29.70 23.58 -0.38
CA VAL A 394 -29.63 22.36 0.39
C VAL A 394 -28.86 21.31 -0.38
N LYS A 395 -27.99 20.62 0.35
CA LYS A 395 -27.28 19.46 -0.14
C LYS A 395 -27.59 18.29 0.78
N LEU A 396 -28.20 17.27 0.21
CA LEU A 396 -28.55 16.02 0.87
C LEU A 396 -27.53 14.95 0.50
N VAL A 397 -27.13 14.16 1.49
CA VAL A 397 -26.27 12.99 1.28
C VAL A 397 -26.97 11.78 1.84
N ASN A 398 -27.39 10.89 0.94
CA ASN A 398 -27.88 9.57 1.32
C ASN A 398 -26.70 8.62 1.42
N LYS A 399 -26.48 8.04 2.61
CA LYS A 399 -25.42 7.03 2.82
C LYS A 399 -25.98 5.61 2.88
N THR A 400 -27.30 5.45 2.74
CA THR A 400 -27.98 4.14 2.71
C THR A 400 -28.05 3.54 1.31
N ASN A 401 -28.40 2.25 1.26
CA ASN A 401 -28.63 1.49 0.04
C ASN A 401 -30.07 1.64 -0.51
N ASP A 402 -30.91 2.45 0.12
CA ASP A 402 -32.29 2.66 -0.29
C ASP A 402 -32.47 4.11 -0.76
N ALA A 403 -33.28 4.33 -1.80
CA ALA A 403 -33.67 5.69 -2.18
C ALA A 403 -34.52 6.32 -1.06
N MET A 404 -34.31 7.61 -0.80
CA MET A 404 -35.04 8.34 0.24
C MET A 404 -35.84 9.47 -0.39
N ASP A 405 -37.13 9.57 -0.03
CA ASP A 405 -37.96 10.72 -0.38
C ASP A 405 -37.95 11.70 0.80
N VAL A 406 -37.33 12.86 0.59
CA VAL A 406 -37.00 13.81 1.65
C VAL A 406 -37.91 15.02 1.61
N ARG A 407 -38.51 15.34 2.75
CA ARG A 407 -39.36 16.52 2.95
C ARG A 407 -38.79 17.42 4.04
N PHE A 408 -38.85 18.72 3.80
CA PHE A 408 -38.42 19.74 4.76
C PHE A 408 -39.63 20.42 5.39
N GLU A 409 -39.62 20.52 6.71
CA GLU A 409 -40.60 21.32 7.46
C GLU A 409 -39.89 22.28 8.40
N LEU A 410 -40.41 23.50 8.51
CA LEU A 410 -39.92 24.46 9.49
C LEU A 410 -40.57 24.14 10.84
N ILE A 411 -39.76 23.79 11.83
CA ILE A 411 -40.24 23.47 13.18
C ILE A 411 -40.44 24.76 13.97
N GLU A 412 -39.43 25.63 13.99
CA GLU A 412 -39.44 26.93 14.67
C GLU A 412 -38.58 27.96 13.91
N PRO A 413 -38.95 29.24 13.86
CA PRO A 413 -40.23 29.85 14.27
C PRO A 413 -41.37 29.53 13.26
N ASN A 414 -42.58 30.06 13.48
CA ASN A 414 -43.70 29.86 12.56
C ASN A 414 -43.37 30.38 11.16
N GLY A 415 -43.63 29.55 10.15
CA GLY A 415 -43.38 29.88 8.76
C GLY A 415 -43.59 28.67 7.86
N ARG A 416 -43.20 28.80 6.59
CA ARG A 416 -43.29 27.70 5.62
C ARG A 416 -42.04 27.61 4.76
N ILE A 417 -41.74 26.40 4.33
CA ILE A 417 -40.68 26.11 3.35
C ILE A 417 -41.33 25.92 1.98
N GLU A 418 -40.79 26.60 0.96
CA GLU A 418 -41.24 26.48 -0.42
C GLU A 418 -40.06 26.03 -1.29
N MET A 419 -40.11 24.78 -1.79
CA MET A 419 -39.06 24.21 -2.63
C MET A 419 -39.03 24.84 -4.02
N ILE A 420 -37.83 25.04 -4.56
CA ILE A 420 -37.60 25.55 -5.91
C ILE A 420 -37.29 24.35 -6.82
N GLY A 421 -38.13 24.11 -7.82
CA GLY A 421 -37.92 23.05 -8.82
C GLY A 421 -38.51 21.69 -8.47
N GLY A 422 -39.25 21.57 -7.35
CA GLY A 422 -39.97 20.34 -6.96
C GLY A 422 -39.26 19.54 -5.86
N ALA A 423 -39.64 18.26 -5.72
CA ALA A 423 -39.00 17.33 -4.79
C ALA A 423 -37.57 17.00 -5.27
N ILE A 424 -36.64 16.82 -4.32
CA ILE A 424 -35.26 16.43 -4.63
C ILE A 424 -35.25 14.91 -4.79
N ASP A 425 -34.88 14.42 -5.97
CA ASP A 425 -34.65 13.01 -6.20
C ASP A 425 -33.33 12.58 -5.55
N LEU A 426 -33.40 11.84 -4.45
CA LEU A 426 -32.25 11.38 -3.70
C LEU A 426 -32.10 9.86 -3.82
N VAL A 427 -31.34 9.47 -4.85
CA VAL A 427 -31.01 8.08 -5.13
C VAL A 427 -30.15 7.44 -4.03
N GLU A 428 -30.13 6.11 -4.00
CA GLU A 428 -29.26 5.31 -3.12
C GLU A 428 -27.80 5.78 -3.19
N GLN A 429 -27.13 5.87 -2.03
CA GLN A 429 -25.72 6.27 -1.94
C GLN A 429 -25.38 7.49 -2.82
N GLY A 430 -26.28 8.49 -2.86
CA GLY A 430 -26.25 9.63 -3.77
C GLY A 430 -26.19 10.99 -3.08
N ILE A 431 -25.96 12.03 -3.89
CA ILE A 431 -26.11 13.43 -3.48
C ILE A 431 -27.32 14.01 -4.20
N GLY A 432 -28.20 14.65 -3.44
CA GLY A 432 -29.27 15.50 -3.96
C GLY A 432 -28.94 16.96 -3.68
N GLU A 433 -29.10 17.82 -4.68
CA GLU A 433 -28.96 19.27 -4.50
C GLU A 433 -30.28 19.95 -4.84
N GLY A 434 -30.64 20.96 -4.06
CA GLY A 434 -31.84 21.74 -4.30
C GLY A 434 -31.73 23.13 -3.69
N ALA A 435 -32.77 23.92 -3.89
CA ALA A 435 -32.90 25.22 -3.26
C ALA A 435 -34.33 25.40 -2.76
N PHE A 436 -34.50 26.16 -1.69
CA PHE A 436 -35.80 26.48 -1.15
C PHE A 436 -35.81 27.87 -0.53
N PHE A 437 -37.01 28.43 -0.40
CA PHE A 437 -37.26 29.62 0.38
C PHE A 437 -37.80 29.24 1.76
N ILE A 438 -37.26 29.88 2.79
CA ILE A 438 -37.97 29.99 4.06
C ILE A 438 -38.77 31.28 4.00
N ILE A 439 -40.04 31.20 4.36
CA ILE A 439 -40.99 32.31 4.30
C ILE A 439 -41.58 32.51 5.69
N MET A 440 -41.43 33.71 6.23
CA MET A 440 -41.91 34.08 7.57
C MET A 440 -42.73 35.37 7.52
N ASP A 441 -43.69 35.50 8.43
CA ASP A 441 -44.41 36.76 8.64
C ASP A 441 -43.45 37.74 9.34
N PRO A 442 -43.38 39.02 8.92
CA PRO A 442 -42.57 40.03 9.59
C PRO A 442 -42.78 40.10 11.11
N LYS A 443 -43.97 39.77 11.62
CA LYS A 443 -44.29 39.81 13.05
C LYS A 443 -43.55 38.77 13.88
N ASP A 444 -43.16 37.66 13.26
CA ASP A 444 -42.45 36.55 13.92
C ASP A 444 -40.92 36.77 13.90
N ILE A 445 -40.45 37.89 13.32
CA ILE A 445 -39.04 38.25 13.21
C ILE A 445 -38.70 39.32 14.25
N GLU A 446 -38.24 38.88 15.43
CA GLU A 446 -37.84 39.79 16.51
C GLU A 446 -36.44 40.41 16.33
N LYS A 447 -35.57 39.77 15.54
CA LYS A 447 -34.18 40.17 15.36
C LYS A 447 -33.80 40.13 13.90
N MET A 448 -32.83 40.97 13.52
CA MET A 448 -32.25 40.96 12.17
C MET A 448 -31.72 39.58 11.75
N SER A 449 -31.30 38.76 12.72
CA SER A 449 -30.90 37.37 12.51
C SER A 449 -31.61 36.50 13.55
N THR A 450 -32.55 35.67 13.09
CA THR A 450 -33.29 34.70 13.88
C THR A 450 -32.78 33.29 13.55
N MET A 451 -32.70 32.39 14.54
CA MET A 451 -32.40 30.98 14.24
C MET A 451 -33.68 30.28 13.83
N ALA A 452 -33.59 29.51 12.75
CA ALA A 452 -34.65 28.70 12.18
C ALA A 452 -34.23 27.23 12.25
N THR A 453 -35.07 26.40 12.84
CA THR A 453 -34.87 24.96 12.98
C THR A 453 -35.71 24.24 11.94
N ILE A 454 -35.05 23.48 11.08
CA ILE A 454 -35.66 22.76 9.97
C ILE A 454 -35.61 21.27 10.29
N GLY A 455 -36.77 20.62 10.29
CA GLY A 455 -36.88 19.17 10.35
C GLY A 455 -36.78 18.57 8.96
N VAL A 456 -35.93 17.56 8.82
CA VAL A 456 -35.76 16.77 7.60
C VAL A 456 -36.40 15.41 7.83
N TYR A 457 -37.43 15.11 7.06
CA TYR A 457 -38.25 13.92 7.20
C TYR A 457 -38.08 12.99 6.01
N SER A 458 -38.06 11.69 6.26
CA SER A 458 -38.22 10.64 5.25
C SER A 458 -39.54 9.93 5.53
N GLY A 459 -40.55 10.19 4.70
CA GLY A 459 -41.93 9.84 5.02
C GLY A 459 -42.44 10.56 6.29
N ASP A 460 -42.76 9.79 7.33
CA ASP A 460 -43.23 10.29 8.64
C ASP A 460 -42.12 10.33 9.71
N GLU A 461 -40.93 9.83 9.42
CA GLU A 461 -39.82 9.75 10.38
C GLU A 461 -38.93 10.98 10.28
N LEU A 462 -38.68 11.64 11.42
CA LEU A 462 -37.73 12.73 11.53
C LEU A 462 -36.30 12.16 11.49
N VAL A 463 -35.60 12.38 10.38
CA VAL A 463 -34.26 11.85 10.16
C VAL A 463 -33.20 12.76 10.77
N GLU A 464 -33.37 14.07 10.61
CA GLU A 464 -32.39 15.06 11.07
C GLU A 464 -33.05 16.41 11.36
N THR A 465 -32.47 17.20 12.27
CA THR A 465 -32.84 18.60 12.50
C THR A 465 -31.65 19.50 12.21
N VAL A 466 -31.85 20.52 11.38
CA VAL A 466 -30.79 21.45 10.96
C VAL A 466 -31.16 22.88 11.34
N GLU A 467 -30.25 23.56 12.02
CA GLU A 467 -30.42 24.98 12.37
C GLU A 467 -29.77 25.88 11.31
N THR A 468 -30.45 26.97 10.95
CA THR A 468 -29.90 27.99 10.06
C THR A 468 -30.31 29.39 10.49
N LYS A 469 -29.63 30.41 9.96
CA LYS A 469 -29.94 31.82 10.24
C LYS A 469 -30.91 32.35 9.20
N PHE A 470 -32.03 32.86 9.67
CA PHE A 470 -32.98 33.65 8.89
C PHE A 470 -32.71 35.14 9.10
N LEU A 471 -32.54 35.89 8.02
CA LEU A 471 -32.44 37.34 8.10
C LEU A 471 -33.79 37.98 7.86
N GLY A 472 -34.06 39.06 8.57
CA GLY A 472 -35.24 39.87 8.32
C GLY A 472 -35.06 41.33 8.72
N PRO A 473 -36.06 42.17 8.41
CA PRO A 473 -36.08 43.55 8.88
C PRO A 473 -36.18 43.56 10.40
N THR A 474 -35.45 44.48 11.04
CA THR A 474 -35.61 44.70 12.48
C THR A 474 -36.89 45.51 12.68
N ASN A 475 -37.90 44.92 13.31
CA ASN A 475 -39.13 45.62 13.71
C ASN A 475 -38.95 46.39 15.02
#